data_AF-A0A2N3HJR1-F1
#
_entry.id   AF-A0A2N3HJR1-F1
#
_cell.length_a   1.000
_cell.length_b   1.000
_cell.length_c   1.000
_cell.angle_alpha   90.00
_cell.angle_beta   90.00
_cell.angle_gamma   90.00
#
_symmetry.space_group_name_H-M   'P 1'
#
loop_
_entity.id
_entity.type
_entity.pdbx_description
1 polymer ?
#
loop_
_entity_poly.entity_id
_entity_poly.type
_entity_poly.pdbx_seq_one_letter_code
_entity_poly.pdbx_strand_id
1 'polypeptide(L)'
;TTQLATTAFVAAANATNANLTGPITSSGNTTSVASQTGTGSKFVMDTSPTLVTPVLGVATATSVNGTTIPTSKTLVVTTDKLNVLASTTSAELAGVISDETGTGNVVLSVSPTFTGAPVAPTATAGTNTTQLATTAFVTTANATNANLTGMVTSVGNVASLGSFTSANLSGAVTDETGTGTVVFANSPTFTGTPLAPTPTAGDNSTKIATTAFVAAAASLVREVADEFTATASQTSFALTQTPSSNSKVKMYVNGIRISNTAYSVSGNTLTYNPDNNGGPLAVGDRIQMDFYY
;
A
#
# COMPACT_ATOMS: atom_id res chain seq x y z
N THR A 1 33.54 -117.38 52.13
CA THR A 1 32.18 -117.90 52.42
C THR A 1 31.20 -117.20 51.50
N THR A 2 30.93 -117.80 50.34
CA THR A 2 29.98 -117.27 49.36
C THR A 2 28.63 -117.91 49.68
N GLN A 3 27.77 -117.23 50.43
CA GLN A 3 26.41 -117.70 50.68
C GLN A 3 25.57 -117.39 49.44
N LEU A 4 24.86 -118.39 48.90
CA LEU A 4 23.88 -118.17 47.85
C LEU A 4 22.67 -117.46 48.43
N ALA A 5 22.36 -116.27 47.91
CA ALA A 5 21.13 -115.57 48.24
C ALA A 5 19.92 -116.38 47.75
N THR A 6 18.94 -116.58 48.62
CA THR A 6 17.67 -117.20 48.21
C THR A 6 16.86 -116.21 47.38
N THR A 7 16.01 -116.72 46.49
CA THR A 7 15.11 -115.88 45.67
C THR A 7 14.24 -114.96 46.54
N ALA A 8 13.84 -115.44 47.72
CA ALA A 8 13.10 -114.65 48.70
C ALA A 8 13.94 -113.49 49.29
N PHE A 9 15.24 -113.70 49.56
CA PHE A 9 16.13 -112.65 50.03
C PHE A 9 16.33 -111.56 48.96
N VAL A 10 16.54 -111.96 47.70
CA VAL A 10 16.67 -111.02 46.58
C VAL A 10 15.37 -110.24 46.35
N ALA A 11 14.22 -110.90 46.40
CA ALA A 11 12.92 -110.24 46.27
C ALA A 11 12.65 -109.26 47.41
N ALA A 12 12.97 -109.63 48.66
CA ALA A 12 12.82 -108.76 49.82
C ALA A 12 13.76 -107.54 49.76
N ALA A 13 15.00 -107.73 49.30
CA ALA A 13 15.95 -106.63 49.10
C ALA A 13 15.50 -105.65 48.00
N ASN A 14 14.71 -106.12 47.02
CA ASN A 14 14.18 -105.32 45.91
C ASN A 14 12.76 -104.75 46.14
N ALA A 15 12.08 -105.07 47.25
CA ALA A 15 10.64 -104.81 47.41
C ALA A 15 10.30 -103.40 47.93
N THR A 16 11.26 -102.62 48.42
CA THR A 16 11.00 -101.22 48.79
C THR A 16 11.19 -100.32 47.59
N ASN A 17 10.09 -100.01 46.90
CA ASN A 17 10.04 -98.85 46.01
C ASN A 17 10.40 -97.60 46.84
N ALA A 18 11.43 -96.87 46.41
CA ALA A 18 11.81 -95.63 47.06
C ALA A 18 10.62 -94.67 47.06
N ASN A 19 10.21 -94.20 48.24
CA ASN A 19 9.24 -93.11 48.36
C ASN A 19 9.99 -91.79 48.11
N LEU A 20 9.89 -91.27 46.89
CA LEU A 20 10.70 -90.16 46.40
C LEU A 20 9.99 -88.81 46.58
N THR A 21 9.75 -88.40 47.82
CA THR A 21 9.18 -87.09 48.15
C THR A 21 10.23 -85.96 48.20
N GLY A 22 11.48 -86.22 47.77
CA GLY A 22 12.58 -85.26 47.75
C GLY A 22 13.53 -85.43 46.55
N PRO A 23 14.63 -84.65 46.46
CA PRO A 23 15.58 -84.71 45.34
C PRO A 23 16.17 -86.11 45.17
N ILE A 24 16.04 -86.69 43.97
CA ILE A 24 16.53 -88.04 43.67
C ILE A 24 18.04 -88.00 43.45
N THR A 25 18.84 -88.58 44.36
CA THR A 25 20.24 -88.93 44.12
C THR A 25 20.39 -90.46 44.23
N SER A 26 20.66 -91.14 43.11
CA SER A 26 20.81 -92.61 43.07
C SER A 26 22.25 -93.02 42.73
N SER A 27 22.78 -93.98 43.48
CA SER A 27 24.03 -94.72 43.17
C SER A 27 23.77 -96.17 42.72
N GLY A 28 22.50 -96.59 42.59
CA GLY A 28 22.06 -97.90 42.09
C GLY A 28 21.32 -97.83 40.76
N ASN A 29 20.88 -98.98 40.24
CA ASN A 29 20.22 -99.14 38.94
C ASN A 29 18.85 -98.40 38.90
N THR A 30 18.85 -97.14 38.47
CA THR A 30 17.62 -96.37 38.22
C THR A 30 16.89 -96.92 36.99
N THR A 31 15.66 -97.40 37.16
CA THR A 31 14.86 -98.11 36.13
C THR A 31 14.04 -97.19 35.21
N SER A 32 14.68 -96.13 34.70
CA SER A 32 14.19 -95.18 33.67
C SER A 32 13.27 -94.04 34.13
N VAL A 33 13.46 -92.87 33.51
CA VAL A 33 12.56 -91.72 33.60
C VAL A 33 11.88 -91.56 32.23
N ALA A 34 10.56 -91.68 32.21
CA ALA A 34 9.79 -91.82 30.96
C ALA A 34 9.75 -90.55 30.07
N SER A 35 10.13 -89.38 30.59
CA SER A 35 10.26 -88.16 29.80
C SER A 35 11.09 -87.10 30.56
N GLN A 36 12.04 -86.47 29.87
CA GLN A 36 12.79 -85.32 30.35
C GLN A 36 12.49 -84.12 29.45
N THR A 37 12.34 -82.94 30.04
CA THR A 37 12.30 -81.67 29.31
C THR A 37 13.47 -80.80 29.76
N GLY A 38 14.47 -80.61 28.88
CA GLY A 38 15.66 -79.77 29.11
C GLY A 38 16.99 -80.53 29.03
N THR A 39 18.09 -79.80 28.86
CA THR A 39 19.46 -80.35 28.85
C THR A 39 20.14 -80.05 30.18
N GLY A 40 20.16 -81.00 31.11
CA GLY A 40 20.83 -80.88 32.40
C GLY A 40 20.52 -82.02 33.35
N SER A 41 21.33 -82.19 34.41
CA SER A 41 21.24 -83.32 35.35
C SER A 41 20.21 -83.12 36.49
N LYS A 42 19.33 -82.12 36.41
CA LYS A 42 18.39 -81.71 37.47
C LYS A 42 16.95 -81.73 36.97
N PHE A 43 16.10 -82.49 37.64
CA PHE A 43 14.67 -82.61 37.34
C PHE A 43 13.88 -81.55 38.11
N VAL A 44 12.89 -80.95 37.47
CA VAL A 44 11.93 -80.04 38.10
C VAL A 44 10.57 -80.73 38.07
N MET A 45 10.06 -81.16 39.23
CA MET A 45 8.83 -81.99 39.35
C MET A 45 7.72 -81.34 40.19
N ASP A 46 7.89 -80.08 40.61
CA ASP A 46 6.89 -79.38 41.41
C ASP A 46 5.72 -78.91 40.54
N THR A 47 4.52 -78.79 41.12
CA THR A 47 3.34 -78.24 40.42
C THR A 47 3.46 -76.74 40.15
N SER A 48 4.36 -76.04 40.87
CA SER A 48 4.65 -74.61 40.74
C SER A 48 6.12 -74.33 41.00
N PRO A 49 7.03 -74.82 40.13
CA PRO A 49 8.46 -74.68 40.37
C PRO A 49 8.89 -73.23 40.24
N THR A 50 9.76 -72.77 41.13
CA THR A 50 10.45 -71.48 40.98
C THR A 50 11.75 -71.69 40.21
N LEU A 51 11.77 -71.28 38.94
CA LEU A 51 12.97 -71.33 38.11
C LEU A 51 13.69 -69.99 38.16
N VAL A 52 14.90 -69.97 38.71
CA VAL A 52 15.77 -68.79 38.73
C VAL A 52 16.80 -68.95 37.60
N THR A 53 16.77 -68.05 36.61
CA THR A 53 17.68 -68.03 35.43
C THR A 53 17.72 -69.29 34.56
N PRO A 54 16.58 -69.92 34.18
CA PRO A 54 16.62 -71.06 33.27
C PRO A 54 16.98 -70.62 31.84
N VAL A 55 17.84 -71.38 31.16
CA VAL A 55 18.04 -71.24 29.70
C VAL A 55 17.01 -72.13 29.01
N LEU A 56 15.89 -71.55 28.58
CA LEU A 56 14.74 -72.29 28.03
C LEU A 56 14.74 -72.42 26.49
N GLY A 57 15.76 -71.89 25.80
CA GLY A 57 15.76 -71.84 24.33
C GLY A 57 14.63 -70.96 23.78
N VAL A 58 14.02 -71.38 22.66
CA VAL A 58 12.83 -70.72 22.07
C VAL A 58 11.58 -71.07 22.88
N ALA A 59 11.22 -70.22 23.83
CA ALA A 59 10.01 -70.40 24.62
C ALA A 59 8.77 -69.96 23.81
N THR A 60 7.75 -70.82 23.71
CA THR A 60 6.41 -70.42 23.26
C THR A 60 5.59 -70.10 24.51
N ALA A 61 5.26 -68.82 24.72
CA ALA A 61 4.48 -68.37 25.87
C ALA A 61 3.04 -68.08 25.44
N THR A 62 2.06 -68.57 26.21
CA THR A 62 0.63 -68.21 26.04
C THR A 62 0.25 -67.00 26.87
N SER A 63 1.02 -66.69 27.93
CA SER A 63 0.84 -65.50 28.76
C SER A 63 2.11 -65.13 29.51
N VAL A 64 2.23 -63.86 29.90
CA VAL A 64 3.25 -63.35 30.84
C VAL A 64 2.53 -62.56 31.93
N ASN A 65 2.77 -62.92 33.19
CA ASN A 65 2.18 -62.27 34.37
C ASN A 65 0.64 -62.17 34.32
N GLY A 66 -0.03 -63.20 33.77
CA GLY A 66 -1.48 -63.24 33.62
C GLY A 66 -2.03 -62.58 32.34
N THR A 67 -1.19 -61.90 31.56
CA THR A 67 -1.60 -61.28 30.29
C THR A 67 -1.44 -62.26 29.14
N THR A 68 -2.53 -62.58 28.45
CA THR A 68 -2.51 -63.45 27.27
C THR A 68 -1.68 -62.84 26.13
N ILE A 69 -0.77 -63.63 25.57
CA ILE A 69 -0.03 -63.27 24.35
C ILE A 69 -0.84 -63.80 23.15
N PRO A 70 -1.43 -62.92 22.31
CA PRO A 70 -2.24 -63.38 21.18
C PRO A 70 -1.38 -64.06 20.12
N THR A 71 -1.82 -65.21 19.60
CA THR A 71 -1.12 -65.96 18.55
C THR A 71 -1.03 -65.23 17.21
N SER A 72 -1.76 -64.12 17.05
CA SER A 72 -1.90 -63.37 15.80
C SER A 72 -1.38 -61.93 15.88
N LYS A 73 -0.61 -61.55 16.92
CA LYS A 73 -0.14 -60.17 17.11
C LYS A 73 1.37 -60.13 17.38
N THR A 74 2.02 -59.10 16.81
CA THR A 74 3.42 -58.77 17.08
C THR A 74 3.54 -58.23 18.50
N LEU A 75 4.44 -58.80 19.29
CA LEU A 75 4.78 -58.25 20.60
C LEU A 75 5.71 -57.05 20.40
N VAL A 76 5.32 -55.90 20.91
CA VAL A 76 6.06 -54.64 20.78
C VAL A 76 6.82 -54.39 22.08
N VAL A 77 8.12 -54.15 22.00
CA VAL A 77 8.97 -53.78 23.15
C VAL A 77 9.26 -52.28 23.14
N THR A 78 9.76 -51.74 24.26
CA THR A 78 10.02 -50.30 24.44
C THR A 78 11.06 -49.71 23.49
N THR A 79 11.81 -50.55 22.76
CA THR A 79 12.77 -50.14 21.74
C THR A 79 12.20 -50.15 20.32
N ASP A 80 11.02 -50.73 20.11
CA ASP A 80 10.41 -50.79 18.79
C ASP A 80 9.87 -49.42 18.38
N LYS A 81 10.03 -49.08 17.10
CA LYS A 81 9.45 -47.87 16.52
C LYS A 81 7.95 -48.07 16.28
N LEU A 82 7.18 -46.99 16.33
CA LEU A 82 5.72 -47.01 16.17
C LEU A 82 5.20 -47.65 14.86
N ASN A 83 6.04 -47.74 13.81
CA ASN A 83 5.68 -48.37 12.54
C ASN A 83 5.43 -49.89 12.63
N VAL A 84 5.70 -50.53 13.79
CA VAL A 84 5.36 -51.95 14.02
C VAL A 84 3.91 -52.15 14.48
N LEU A 85 3.20 -51.08 14.86
CA LEU A 85 1.77 -51.13 15.13
C LEU A 85 0.99 -51.09 13.81
N ALA A 86 -0.24 -51.64 13.81
CA ALA A 86 -1.16 -51.46 12.68
C ALA A 86 -1.45 -49.97 12.44
N SER A 87 -1.92 -49.60 11.24
CA SER A 87 -2.30 -48.21 10.92
C SER A 87 -3.18 -47.61 12.03
N THR A 88 -2.63 -46.64 12.76
CA THR A 88 -3.33 -45.93 13.83
C THR A 88 -3.86 -44.59 13.32
N THR A 89 -4.94 -44.13 13.91
CA THR A 89 -5.46 -42.79 13.69
C THR A 89 -4.62 -41.76 14.44
N SER A 90 -4.71 -40.50 14.02
CA SER A 90 -4.13 -39.36 14.71
C SER A 90 -4.53 -39.25 16.18
N ALA A 91 -5.76 -39.67 16.52
CA ALA A 91 -6.27 -39.66 17.88
C ALA A 91 -5.63 -40.75 18.76
N GLU A 92 -5.43 -41.94 18.21
CA GLU A 92 -4.74 -43.04 18.91
C GLU A 92 -3.26 -42.73 19.14
N LEU A 93 -2.62 -42.04 18.18
CA LEU A 93 -1.23 -41.61 18.30
C LEU A 93 -1.01 -40.52 19.36
N ALA A 94 -1.98 -39.61 19.53
CA ALA A 94 -1.90 -38.53 20.50
C ALA A 94 -1.84 -39.01 21.96
N GLY A 95 -2.42 -40.18 22.27
CA GLY A 95 -2.38 -40.77 23.61
C GLY A 95 -1.09 -41.54 23.92
N VAL A 96 -0.28 -41.85 22.91
CA VAL A 96 0.92 -42.70 23.03
C VAL A 96 2.20 -41.88 23.17
N ILE A 97 2.25 -40.69 22.55
CA ILE A 97 3.41 -39.79 22.61
C ILE A 97 3.20 -38.81 23.79
N SER A 98 3.89 -39.01 24.91
CA SER A 98 3.61 -38.30 26.18
C SER A 98 4.70 -37.35 26.71
N ASP A 99 5.90 -37.31 26.13
CA ASP A 99 7.05 -36.57 26.67
C ASP A 99 7.62 -35.48 25.75
N GLU A 100 6.83 -35.04 24.77
CA GLU A 100 7.29 -34.04 23.82
C GLU A 100 7.36 -32.66 24.47
N THR A 101 8.59 -32.19 24.69
CA THR A 101 8.87 -30.81 25.12
C THR A 101 8.71 -29.88 23.92
N GLY A 102 7.44 -29.59 23.65
CA GLY A 102 6.92 -28.65 22.67
C GLY A 102 5.42 -28.86 22.60
N THR A 103 4.62 -27.80 22.66
CA THR A 103 3.14 -27.89 22.65
C THR A 103 2.55 -28.32 21.28
N GLY A 104 3.19 -29.26 20.57
CA GLY A 104 2.71 -29.84 19.33
C GLY A 104 3.81 -30.47 18.48
N ASN A 105 4.11 -31.76 18.68
CA ASN A 105 5.02 -32.50 17.78
C ASN A 105 4.29 -33.32 16.70
N VAL A 106 2.96 -33.35 16.70
CA VAL A 106 2.20 -33.71 15.50
C VAL A 106 0.91 -32.88 15.41
N VAL A 107 0.90 -31.84 14.59
CA VAL A 107 -0.32 -31.08 14.30
C VAL A 107 -1.11 -31.84 13.23
N LEU A 108 -1.96 -32.78 13.67
CA LEU A 108 -2.78 -33.64 12.81
C LEU A 108 -4.17 -33.03 12.50
N SER A 109 -4.32 -31.73 12.69
CA SER A 109 -5.57 -31.02 12.36
C SER A 109 -5.59 -30.62 10.89
N VAL A 110 -6.73 -30.82 10.23
CA VAL A 110 -7.01 -30.26 8.90
C VAL A 110 -7.04 -28.72 8.89
N SER A 111 -7.10 -28.09 10.07
CA SER A 111 -7.07 -26.64 10.26
C SER A 111 -6.31 -26.32 11.55
N PRO A 112 -4.98 -26.24 11.49
CA PRO A 112 -4.16 -25.98 12.67
C PRO A 112 -4.39 -24.56 13.18
N THR A 113 -4.62 -24.41 14.49
CA THR A 113 -4.56 -23.10 15.16
C THR A 113 -3.13 -22.86 15.61
N PHE A 114 -2.43 -21.91 15.00
CA PHE A 114 -1.10 -21.49 15.47
C PHE A 114 -1.23 -20.54 16.67
N THR A 115 -0.47 -20.77 17.73
CA THR A 115 -0.34 -19.87 18.88
C THR A 115 1.10 -19.32 18.95
N GLY A 116 1.30 -18.23 19.71
CA GLY A 116 2.60 -17.56 19.76
C GLY A 116 2.95 -16.79 18.48
N ALA A 117 4.24 -16.75 18.13
CA ALA A 117 4.76 -16.07 16.94
C ALA A 117 5.31 -17.11 15.93
N PRO A 118 4.46 -17.71 15.08
CA PRO A 118 4.90 -18.70 14.10
C PRO A 118 5.87 -18.07 13.09
N VAL A 119 6.99 -18.76 12.84
CA VAL A 119 7.98 -18.36 11.84
C VAL A 119 7.76 -19.22 10.59
N ALA A 120 7.65 -18.58 9.43
CA ALA A 120 7.58 -19.24 8.13
C ALA A 120 8.55 -18.55 7.16
N PRO A 121 9.02 -19.23 6.11
CA PRO A 121 9.82 -18.60 5.06
C PRO A 121 9.07 -17.44 4.40
N THR A 122 9.73 -16.28 4.28
CA THR A 122 9.17 -15.13 3.56
C THR A 122 9.20 -15.40 2.05
N ALA A 123 8.03 -15.42 1.43
CA ALA A 123 7.92 -15.58 -0.02
C ALA A 123 8.56 -14.40 -0.77
N THR A 124 9.00 -14.64 -2.00
CA THR A 124 9.46 -13.57 -2.89
C THR A 124 8.28 -12.68 -3.32
N ALA A 125 8.55 -11.40 -3.63
CA ALA A 125 7.52 -10.48 -4.10
C ALA A 125 6.77 -11.01 -5.34
N GLY A 126 5.46 -10.75 -5.43
CA GLY A 126 4.61 -11.21 -6.54
C GLY A 126 4.16 -12.67 -6.47
N THR A 127 4.52 -13.41 -5.43
CA THR A 127 4.03 -14.79 -5.22
C THR A 127 2.51 -14.81 -5.07
N ASN A 128 1.82 -15.56 -5.93
CA ASN A 128 0.37 -15.75 -5.90
C ASN A 128 0.02 -17.24 -5.89
N THR A 129 0.09 -17.84 -4.71
CA THR A 129 -0.16 -19.27 -4.48
C THR A 129 -0.94 -19.47 -3.19
N THR A 130 -1.21 -20.71 -2.81
CA THR A 130 -1.85 -21.06 -1.52
C THR A 130 -0.89 -21.02 -0.33
N GLN A 131 0.36 -20.56 -0.50
CA GLN A 131 1.33 -20.40 0.59
C GLN A 131 0.86 -19.36 1.62
N LEU A 132 1.08 -19.64 2.91
CA LEU A 132 0.85 -18.66 3.98
C LEU A 132 1.73 -17.42 3.81
N ALA A 133 1.13 -16.24 3.87
CA ALA A 133 1.87 -14.97 3.85
C ALA A 133 2.47 -14.66 5.23
N THR A 134 3.76 -14.32 5.26
CA THR A 134 4.43 -13.84 6.49
C THR A 134 4.14 -12.35 6.72
N THR A 135 4.28 -11.90 7.96
CA THR A 135 4.20 -10.45 8.28
C THR A 135 5.21 -9.64 7.49
N ALA A 136 6.44 -10.14 7.32
CA ALA A 136 7.47 -9.51 6.50
C ALA A 136 7.04 -9.35 5.03
N PHE A 137 6.46 -10.41 4.42
CA PHE A 137 5.93 -10.33 3.06
C PHE A 137 4.84 -9.26 2.93
N VAL A 138 3.87 -9.24 3.85
CA VAL A 138 2.78 -8.26 3.83
C VAL A 138 3.30 -6.84 4.03
N THR A 139 4.24 -6.62 4.96
CA THR A 139 4.84 -5.30 5.17
C THR A 139 5.60 -4.82 3.91
N THR A 140 6.38 -5.68 3.27
CA THR A 140 7.09 -5.35 2.02
C THR A 140 6.12 -5.09 0.87
N ALA A 141 5.08 -5.91 0.72
CA ALA A 141 4.05 -5.72 -0.30
C ALA A 141 3.30 -4.39 -0.12
N ASN A 142 2.93 -4.04 1.12
CA ASN A 142 2.28 -2.78 1.44
C ASN A 142 3.19 -1.55 1.25
N ALA A 143 4.49 -1.68 1.53
CA ALA A 143 5.46 -0.59 1.38
C ALA A 143 5.78 -0.24 -0.09
N THR A 144 5.58 -1.19 -1.01
CA THR A 144 5.94 -1.00 -2.44
C THR A 144 4.86 -0.27 -3.26
N ASN A 145 3.69 0.03 -2.66
CA ASN A 145 2.59 0.76 -3.33
C ASN A 145 2.81 2.28 -3.48
N ALA A 146 4.03 2.80 -3.34
CA ALA A 146 4.27 4.24 -3.23
C ALA A 146 5.36 4.81 -4.16
N ASN A 147 5.66 4.13 -5.28
CA ASN A 147 6.42 4.79 -6.35
C ASN A 147 5.54 5.06 -7.56
N LEU A 148 4.59 5.98 -7.39
CA LEU A 148 3.80 6.51 -8.49
C LEU A 148 4.65 7.56 -9.20
N THR A 149 5.54 7.13 -10.08
CA THR A 149 6.31 8.02 -10.96
C THR A 149 5.47 8.57 -12.13
N GLY A 150 4.15 8.42 -12.09
CA GLY A 150 3.20 8.86 -13.12
C GLY A 150 1.84 9.29 -12.53
N MET A 151 0.89 9.62 -13.40
CA MET A 151 -0.46 10.06 -13.02
C MET A 151 -1.13 9.05 -12.07
N VAL A 152 -1.62 9.54 -10.93
CA VAL A 152 -2.33 8.71 -9.93
C VAL A 152 -3.64 8.21 -10.52
N THR A 153 -3.66 6.97 -11.02
CA THR A 153 -4.87 6.25 -11.43
C THR A 153 -5.04 5.04 -10.52
N SER A 154 -5.53 5.25 -9.29
CA SER A 154 -5.78 4.16 -8.34
C SER A 154 -7.21 3.64 -8.46
N VAL A 155 -7.38 2.33 -8.63
CA VAL A 155 -8.63 1.59 -8.38
C VAL A 155 -8.70 1.00 -6.96
N GLY A 156 -7.69 1.22 -6.11
CA GLY A 156 -7.63 0.80 -4.71
C GLY A 156 -8.02 1.90 -3.72
N ASN A 157 -8.28 1.50 -2.46
CA ASN A 157 -8.73 2.36 -1.36
C ASN A 157 -7.78 3.53 -1.08
N VAL A 158 -8.15 4.69 -1.64
CA VAL A 158 -7.79 6.06 -1.27
C VAL A 158 -6.27 6.37 -1.22
N ALA A 159 -5.74 6.81 -2.36
CA ALA A 159 -4.67 7.80 -2.34
C ALA A 159 -5.30 9.14 -1.89
N SER A 160 -5.09 9.53 -0.64
CA SER A 160 -5.34 10.90 -0.22
C SER A 160 -4.36 11.79 -0.98
N LEU A 161 -4.84 12.47 -2.01
CA LEU A 161 -4.12 13.58 -2.62
C LEU A 161 -4.10 14.68 -1.56
N GLY A 162 -2.96 14.88 -0.90
CA GLY A 162 -2.79 15.95 0.09
C GLY A 162 -3.00 17.34 -0.51
N SER A 163 -2.92 18.37 0.33
CA SER A 163 -2.82 19.75 -0.18
C SER A 163 -1.43 19.93 -0.81
N PHE A 164 -1.40 20.30 -2.08
CA PHE A 164 -0.15 20.57 -2.78
C PHE A 164 0.12 22.06 -2.85
N THR A 165 1.38 22.46 -2.64
CA THR A 165 1.81 23.82 -2.99
C THR A 165 1.98 23.95 -4.50
N SER A 166 1.96 25.20 -5.01
CA SER A 166 2.32 25.50 -6.40
C SER A 166 3.66 24.89 -6.83
N ALA A 167 4.64 24.83 -5.92
CA ALA A 167 5.94 24.21 -6.17
C ALA A 167 5.85 22.67 -6.32
N ASN A 168 4.93 22.02 -5.59
CA ASN A 168 4.71 20.58 -5.74
C ASN A 168 4.04 20.24 -7.09
N LEU A 169 3.18 21.12 -7.60
CA LEU A 169 2.51 20.93 -8.90
C LEU A 169 3.44 21.22 -10.08
N SER A 170 4.34 22.20 -9.94
CA SER A 170 5.26 22.63 -11.00
C SER A 170 6.22 21.54 -11.51
N GLY A 171 6.46 20.48 -10.73
CA GLY A 171 7.27 19.33 -11.18
C GLY A 171 6.44 18.12 -11.60
N ALA A 172 5.14 18.12 -11.32
CA ALA A 172 4.23 17.01 -11.57
C ALA A 172 3.52 17.15 -12.92
N VAL A 173 3.24 18.38 -13.34
CA VAL A 173 2.79 18.70 -14.69
C VAL A 173 4.08 18.93 -15.51
N THR A 174 4.21 18.25 -16.65
CA THR A 174 5.47 18.16 -17.42
C THR A 174 5.30 18.53 -18.90
N ASP A 175 4.08 18.87 -19.31
CA ASP A 175 3.67 19.17 -20.68
C ASP A 175 3.23 20.64 -20.88
N GLU A 176 3.69 21.56 -20.05
CA GLU A 176 3.28 22.97 -20.09
C GLU A 176 4.01 23.76 -21.17
N THR A 177 3.64 23.48 -22.42
CA THR A 177 3.47 24.56 -23.39
C THR A 177 2.00 24.95 -23.36
N GLY A 178 1.72 26.12 -22.78
CA GLY A 178 0.42 26.48 -22.24
C GLY A 178 -0.78 26.25 -23.16
N THR A 179 -1.86 25.71 -22.58
CA THR A 179 -3.26 26.04 -22.93
C THR A 179 -4.30 25.71 -21.83
N GLY A 180 -3.93 25.23 -20.63
CA GLY A 180 -4.96 24.96 -19.62
C GLY A 180 -4.47 24.87 -18.18
N THR A 181 -4.86 25.88 -17.41
CA THR A 181 -5.18 25.87 -15.98
C THR A 181 -4.16 26.32 -14.94
N VAL A 182 -2.84 26.28 -15.13
CA VAL A 182 -1.95 26.86 -14.11
C VAL A 182 -0.67 27.52 -14.64
N VAL A 183 -0.50 28.81 -14.30
CA VAL A 183 0.71 29.58 -14.56
C VAL A 183 1.29 30.00 -13.22
N PHE A 184 2.41 29.40 -12.80
CA PHE A 184 3.02 29.62 -11.48
C PHE A 184 4.16 30.64 -11.46
N ALA A 185 4.51 31.23 -12.60
CA ALA A 185 5.61 32.18 -12.67
C ALA A 185 5.27 33.49 -11.95
N ASN A 186 6.20 34.01 -11.13
CA ASN A 186 6.12 35.35 -10.51
C ASN A 186 6.14 36.51 -11.53
N SER A 187 6.31 36.21 -12.82
CA SER A 187 6.26 37.16 -13.94
C SER A 187 5.95 36.40 -15.23
N PRO A 188 4.68 36.05 -15.46
CA PRO A 188 4.31 35.24 -16.61
C PRO A 188 4.55 36.01 -17.91
N THR A 189 5.18 35.36 -18.88
CA THR A 189 5.18 35.85 -20.27
C THR A 189 3.96 35.26 -20.97
N PHE A 190 2.98 36.09 -21.30
CA PHE A 190 1.82 35.67 -22.08
C PHE A 190 2.19 35.57 -23.57
N THR A 191 1.78 34.49 -24.23
CA THR A 191 1.91 34.30 -25.68
C THR A 191 0.52 34.20 -26.33
N GLY A 192 0.44 34.30 -27.66
CA GLY A 192 -0.83 34.30 -28.38
C GLY A 192 -1.63 35.59 -28.19
N THR A 193 -2.97 35.48 -28.10
CA THR A 193 -3.89 36.63 -27.90
C THR A 193 -4.50 36.57 -26.49
N PRO A 194 -3.78 37.05 -25.45
CA PRO A 194 -4.33 37.05 -24.10
C PRO A 194 -5.59 37.90 -24.02
N LEU A 195 -6.67 37.32 -23.49
CA LEU A 195 -7.93 38.01 -23.25
C LEU A 195 -8.02 38.40 -21.77
N ALA A 196 -8.42 39.64 -21.52
CA ALA A 196 -8.75 40.14 -20.18
C ALA A 196 -10.02 41.01 -20.27
N PRO A 197 -10.82 41.12 -19.20
CA PRO A 197 -11.96 42.04 -19.18
C PRO A 197 -11.52 43.48 -19.42
N THR A 198 -12.18 44.20 -20.33
CA THR A 198 -11.88 45.61 -20.60
C THR A 198 -12.35 46.48 -19.42
N PRO A 199 -11.43 47.20 -18.74
CA PRO A 199 -11.81 48.14 -17.70
C PRO A 199 -12.72 49.26 -18.22
N THR A 200 -13.51 49.86 -17.33
CA THR A 200 -14.31 51.06 -17.64
C THR A 200 -13.41 52.28 -17.83
N ALA A 201 -13.85 53.25 -18.64
CA ALA A 201 -13.10 54.50 -18.85
C ALA A 201 -12.80 55.23 -17.52
N GLY A 202 -11.57 55.71 -17.36
CA GLY A 202 -11.09 56.38 -16.13
C GLY A 202 -10.65 55.46 -15.00
N ASP A 203 -10.67 54.13 -15.17
CA ASP A 203 -10.12 53.18 -14.18
C ASP A 203 -8.60 53.40 -13.99
N ASN A 204 -8.17 53.58 -12.75
CA ASN A 204 -6.78 53.83 -12.33
C ASN A 204 -6.21 52.73 -11.40
N SER A 205 -6.85 51.56 -11.36
CA SER A 205 -6.40 50.41 -10.58
C SER A 205 -5.24 49.65 -11.23
N THR A 206 -4.71 48.63 -10.55
CA THR A 206 -3.61 47.77 -11.02
C THR A 206 -4.05 46.65 -11.95
N LYS A 207 -5.26 46.72 -12.52
CA LYS A 207 -5.77 45.74 -13.49
C LYS A 207 -4.97 45.80 -14.80
N ILE A 208 -5.00 44.71 -15.56
CA ILE A 208 -4.40 44.67 -16.91
C ILE A 208 -5.18 45.63 -17.83
N ALA A 209 -4.47 46.60 -18.40
CA ALA A 209 -5.02 47.46 -19.44
C ALA A 209 -5.17 46.66 -20.74
N THR A 210 -6.41 46.53 -21.23
CA THR A 210 -6.68 45.90 -22.53
C THR A 210 -6.42 46.87 -23.67
N THR A 211 -6.20 46.34 -24.88
CA THR A 211 -6.05 47.16 -26.09
C THR A 211 -7.26 48.06 -26.34
N ALA A 212 -8.49 47.57 -26.07
CA ALA A 212 -9.71 48.36 -26.17
C ALA A 212 -9.74 49.53 -25.16
N PHE A 213 -9.29 49.31 -23.92
CA PHE A 213 -9.19 50.38 -22.93
C PHE A 213 -8.17 51.45 -23.35
N VAL A 214 -6.99 51.05 -23.82
CA VAL A 214 -5.96 52.00 -24.28
C VAL A 214 -6.43 52.77 -25.51
N ALA A 215 -7.08 52.11 -26.47
CA ALA A 215 -7.64 52.77 -27.65
C ALA A 215 -8.72 53.80 -27.29
N ALA A 216 -9.59 53.49 -26.32
CA ALA A 216 -10.60 54.42 -25.83
C ALA A 216 -9.98 55.60 -25.06
N ALA A 217 -8.95 55.36 -24.24
CA ALA A 217 -8.26 56.40 -23.49
C ALA A 217 -7.43 57.33 -24.40
N ALA A 218 -6.90 56.80 -25.50
CA ALA A 218 -6.04 57.50 -26.44
C ALA A 218 -6.80 58.28 -27.53
N SER A 219 -8.08 58.65 -27.33
CA SER A 219 -8.81 59.43 -28.33
C SER A 219 -7.98 60.66 -28.74
N LEU A 220 -7.58 60.70 -30.00
CA LEU A 220 -6.54 61.59 -30.50
C LEU A 220 -7.04 63.03 -30.48
N VAL A 221 -6.55 63.82 -29.53
CA VAL A 221 -6.71 65.28 -29.53
C VAL A 221 -5.86 65.82 -30.69
N ARG A 222 -6.49 66.29 -31.77
CA ARG A 222 -5.82 66.78 -33.00
C ARG A 222 -5.98 68.28 -33.12
N GLU A 223 -4.95 68.99 -33.58
CA GLU A 223 -5.01 70.43 -33.82
C GLU A 223 -5.63 70.75 -35.19
N VAL A 224 -6.42 71.82 -35.24
CA VAL A 224 -6.98 72.44 -36.44
C VAL A 224 -6.75 73.95 -36.36
N ALA A 225 -6.44 74.54 -37.50
CA ALA A 225 -6.42 75.97 -37.71
C ALA A 225 -7.44 76.32 -38.80
N ASP A 226 -8.48 77.05 -38.42
CA ASP A 226 -9.46 77.58 -39.37
C ASP A 226 -9.12 79.03 -39.70
N GLU A 227 -9.21 79.40 -40.97
CA GLU A 227 -8.98 80.77 -41.43
C GLU A 227 -10.17 81.32 -42.21
N PHE A 228 -10.55 82.56 -41.90
CA PHE A 228 -11.64 83.29 -42.53
C PHE A 228 -11.19 84.70 -42.91
N THR A 229 -11.83 85.27 -43.92
CA THR A 229 -11.77 86.71 -44.20
C THR A 229 -13.09 87.32 -43.72
N ALA A 230 -13.04 88.24 -42.75
CA ALA A 230 -14.24 88.79 -42.14
C ALA A 230 -15.03 89.69 -43.10
N THR A 231 -16.36 89.61 -43.02
CA THR A 231 -17.24 90.65 -43.56
C THR A 231 -17.49 91.75 -42.52
N ALA A 232 -18.01 92.90 -42.95
CA ALA A 232 -18.32 94.02 -42.04
C ALA A 232 -19.20 93.55 -40.87
N SER A 233 -18.76 93.80 -39.64
CA SER A 233 -19.50 93.49 -38.41
C SER A 233 -19.87 92.01 -38.26
N GLN A 234 -19.13 91.09 -38.88
CA GLN A 234 -19.35 89.66 -38.69
C GLN A 234 -19.10 89.26 -37.24
N THR A 235 -20.02 88.49 -36.66
CA THR A 235 -19.91 88.01 -35.28
C THR A 235 -19.98 86.49 -35.16
N SER A 236 -20.20 85.76 -36.25
CA SER A 236 -20.34 84.30 -36.22
C SER A 236 -19.43 83.63 -37.24
N PHE A 237 -18.72 82.60 -36.79
CA PHE A 237 -17.79 81.81 -37.58
C PHE A 237 -18.09 80.32 -37.36
N ALA A 238 -18.17 79.56 -38.45
CA ALA A 238 -18.36 78.12 -38.41
C ALA A 238 -17.00 77.42 -38.39
N LEU A 239 -16.67 76.80 -37.27
CA LEU A 239 -15.48 75.97 -37.10
C LEU A 239 -15.63 74.67 -37.88
N THR A 240 -14.56 74.19 -38.49
CA THR A 240 -14.56 72.96 -39.28
C THR A 240 -14.78 71.72 -38.39
N GLN A 241 -14.37 71.77 -37.12
CA GLN A 241 -14.51 70.68 -36.15
C GLN A 241 -15.04 71.19 -34.80
N THR A 242 -15.66 70.31 -34.00
CA THR A 242 -16.12 70.64 -32.65
C THR A 242 -14.92 70.68 -31.71
N PRO A 243 -14.60 71.80 -31.04
CA PRO A 243 -13.45 71.84 -30.15
C PRO A 243 -13.57 70.87 -28.97
N SER A 244 -12.47 70.21 -28.64
CA SER A 244 -12.33 69.33 -27.49
C SER A 244 -12.64 70.06 -26.20
N SER A 245 -13.39 69.41 -25.31
CA SER A 245 -13.68 69.93 -23.96
C SER A 245 -12.42 70.13 -23.10
N ASN A 246 -11.33 69.48 -23.47
CA ASN A 246 -10.05 69.54 -22.76
C ASN A 246 -9.11 70.64 -23.31
N SER A 247 -9.56 71.42 -24.30
CA SER A 247 -8.76 72.48 -24.91
C SER A 247 -9.54 73.78 -25.05
N LYS A 248 -8.82 74.89 -25.25
CA LYS A 248 -9.40 76.21 -25.51
C LYS A 248 -9.16 76.58 -26.96
N VAL A 249 -10.18 77.15 -27.60
CA VAL A 249 -10.00 77.83 -28.90
C VAL A 249 -9.19 79.10 -28.69
N LYS A 250 -8.28 79.40 -29.62
CA LYS A 250 -7.51 80.64 -29.68
C LYS A 250 -7.90 81.38 -30.96
N MET A 251 -8.52 82.54 -30.83
CA MET A 251 -8.84 83.40 -31.96
C MET A 251 -7.76 84.48 -32.14
N TYR A 252 -7.44 84.77 -33.40
CA TYR A 252 -6.52 85.81 -33.83
C TYR A 252 -7.19 86.67 -34.88
N VAL A 253 -6.99 87.98 -34.80
CA VAL A 253 -7.43 88.96 -35.81
C VAL A 253 -6.19 89.64 -36.38
N ASN A 254 -5.97 89.52 -37.68
CA ASN A 254 -4.77 90.00 -38.37
C ASN A 254 -3.45 89.54 -37.71
N GLY A 255 -3.44 88.31 -37.17
CA GLY A 255 -2.30 87.72 -36.47
C GLY A 255 -2.16 88.09 -34.99
N ILE A 256 -3.01 88.97 -34.45
CA ILE A 256 -3.00 89.35 -33.04
C ILE A 256 -3.98 88.46 -32.28
N ARG A 257 -3.51 87.75 -31.25
CA ARG A 257 -4.37 86.95 -30.39
C ARG A 257 -5.33 87.87 -29.64
N ILE A 258 -6.63 87.60 -29.74
CA ILE A 258 -7.64 88.37 -29.02
C ILE A 258 -8.04 87.68 -27.71
N SER A 259 -8.56 88.47 -26.76
CA SER A 259 -8.96 87.99 -25.44
C SER A 259 -10.00 86.88 -25.54
N ASN A 260 -9.90 85.86 -24.68
CA ASN A 260 -10.93 84.83 -24.55
C ASN A 260 -12.30 85.38 -24.11
N THR A 261 -12.37 86.62 -23.60
CA THR A 261 -13.64 87.30 -23.31
C THR A 261 -14.29 87.91 -24.55
N ALA A 262 -13.55 88.05 -25.65
CA ALA A 262 -14.03 88.59 -26.92
C ALA A 262 -14.77 87.56 -27.79
N TYR A 263 -14.95 86.33 -27.31
CA TYR A 263 -15.70 85.32 -28.02
C TYR A 263 -16.24 84.23 -27.10
N SER A 264 -17.24 83.50 -27.57
CA SER A 264 -17.73 82.28 -26.98
C SER A 264 -17.79 81.17 -28.03
N VAL A 265 -17.76 79.92 -27.59
CA VAL A 265 -17.81 78.76 -28.49
C VAL A 265 -18.91 77.84 -28.00
N SER A 266 -19.78 77.42 -28.92
CA SER A 266 -20.83 76.44 -28.66
C SER A 266 -20.95 75.51 -29.86
N GLY A 267 -20.75 74.21 -29.63
CA GLY A 267 -20.63 73.24 -30.73
C GLY A 267 -19.52 73.64 -31.70
N ASN A 268 -19.88 73.82 -32.98
CA ASN A 268 -18.97 74.21 -34.05
C ASN A 268 -19.06 75.71 -34.39
N THR A 269 -19.64 76.53 -33.53
CA THR A 269 -19.80 77.97 -33.80
C THR A 269 -19.00 78.78 -32.78
N LEU A 270 -18.13 79.64 -33.29
CA LEU A 270 -17.53 80.72 -32.51
C LEU A 270 -18.32 82.01 -32.73
N THR A 271 -18.74 82.63 -31.63
CA THR A 271 -19.42 83.93 -31.63
C THR A 271 -18.47 85.00 -31.09
N TYR A 272 -18.09 85.95 -31.93
CA TYR A 272 -17.29 87.11 -31.57
C TYR A 272 -18.13 88.20 -30.89
N ASN A 273 -17.58 88.78 -29.82
CA ASN A 273 -18.16 89.88 -29.07
C ASN A 273 -17.30 91.15 -29.24
N PRO A 274 -17.74 92.12 -30.06
CA PRO A 274 -16.96 93.33 -30.37
C PRO A 274 -16.74 94.24 -29.16
N ASP A 275 -17.66 94.26 -28.19
CA ASP A 275 -17.58 95.12 -27.01
C ASP A 275 -16.34 94.79 -26.16
N ASN A 276 -15.91 93.53 -26.21
CA ASN A 276 -14.78 93.01 -25.45
C ASN A 276 -13.46 93.03 -26.24
N ASN A 277 -13.44 93.65 -27.43
CA ASN A 277 -12.26 93.72 -28.30
C ASN A 277 -12.13 95.07 -29.04
N GLY A 278 -12.77 96.13 -28.52
CA GLY A 278 -12.57 97.49 -29.00
C GLY A 278 -13.32 97.84 -30.30
N GLY A 279 -14.22 96.99 -30.79
CA GLY A 279 -15.07 97.31 -31.94
C GLY A 279 -15.44 96.11 -32.85
N PRO A 280 -16.31 96.35 -33.84
CA PRO A 280 -16.68 95.36 -34.84
C PRO A 280 -15.49 95.01 -35.74
N LEU A 281 -15.50 93.79 -36.30
CA LEU A 281 -14.52 93.38 -37.32
C LEU A 281 -14.71 94.20 -38.60
N ALA A 282 -13.60 94.58 -39.21
CA ALA A 282 -13.57 95.29 -40.47
C ALA A 282 -13.65 94.30 -41.65
N VAL A 283 -14.14 94.80 -42.79
CA VAL A 283 -14.10 94.02 -44.04
C VAL A 283 -12.66 93.71 -44.38
N GLY A 284 -12.35 92.43 -44.57
CA GLY A 284 -11.01 91.98 -44.97
C GLY A 284 -10.10 91.59 -43.81
N ASP A 285 -10.53 91.72 -42.54
CA ASP A 285 -9.74 91.21 -41.41
C ASP A 285 -9.51 89.70 -41.56
N ARG A 286 -8.25 89.26 -41.41
CA ARG A 286 -7.90 87.83 -41.39
C ARG A 286 -8.19 87.27 -40.01
N ILE A 287 -9.11 86.33 -39.94
CA ILE A 287 -9.50 85.65 -38.71
C ILE A 287 -8.88 84.26 -38.72
N GLN A 288 -8.09 83.93 -37.72
CA GLN A 288 -7.53 82.59 -37.54
C GLN A 288 -8.01 82.02 -36.21
N MET A 289 -8.38 80.75 -36.20
CA MET A 289 -8.86 80.04 -35.03
C MET A 289 -8.09 78.73 -34.87
N ASP A 290 -7.23 78.66 -33.87
CA ASP A 290 -6.45 77.46 -33.56
C ASP A 290 -7.10 76.73 -32.38
N PHE A 291 -7.42 75.46 -32.55
CA PHE A 291 -8.05 74.64 -31.51
C PHE A 291 -7.77 73.15 -31.70
N TYR A 292 -8.04 72.38 -30.66
CA TYR A 292 -7.96 70.92 -30.72
C TYR A 292 -9.35 70.31 -30.72
N TYR A 293 -9.53 69.17 -31.38
CA TYR A 293 -10.78 68.38 -31.44
C TYR A 293 -10.51 66.89 -31.18
#